data_AF-A0A7Y7WGW7-F1
#
_entry.id   AF-A0A7Y7WGW7-F1
#
_cell.length_a   1.000
_cell.length_b   1.000
_cell.length_c   1.000
_cell.angle_alpha   90.00
_cell.angle_beta   90.00
_cell.angle_gamma   90.00
#
_symmetry.space_group_name_H-M   'P 1'
#
loop_
_entity.id
_entity.type
_entity.pdbx_description
1 polymer ?
#
loop_
_entity_poly.entity_id
_entity_poly.type
_entity_poly.pdbx_seq_one_letter_code
_entity_poly.pdbx_strand_id
1 'polypeptide(L)'
;MKRYTLCGAACLLLSFAAQAAEQELSSPYQKQTEKWLQLQVVGAQQSPAPQVATPSEREQSLQRWLDSYKHPIPDFFKQDSAGSLKSN
;
A
#
# COMPACT_ATOMS: atom_id res chain seq x y z
N MET A 1 51.26 8.00 -4.19
CA MET A 1 50.26 8.86 -3.51
C MET A 1 49.29 9.52 -4.49
N LYS A 2 49.76 10.30 -5.47
CA LYS A 2 48.91 11.14 -6.36
C LYS A 2 47.93 10.36 -7.30
N ARG A 3 48.28 9.12 -7.67
CA ARG A 3 47.43 8.25 -8.50
C ARG A 3 46.28 7.61 -7.73
N TYR A 4 46.50 7.27 -6.46
CA TYR A 4 45.46 6.69 -5.59
C TYR A 4 44.45 7.75 -5.16
N THR A 5 44.91 8.98 -4.91
CA THR A 5 44.01 10.12 -4.63
C THR A 5 43.14 10.49 -5.84
N LEU A 6 43.70 10.36 -7.05
CA LEU A 6 42.95 10.62 -8.29
C LEU A 6 41.91 9.53 -8.58
N CYS A 7 42.25 8.26 -8.31
CA CYS A 7 41.30 7.15 -8.40
C CYS A 7 40.16 7.29 -7.37
N GLY A 8 40.48 7.62 -6.12
CA GLY A 8 39.48 7.83 -5.07
C GLY A 8 38.54 9.00 -5.37
N ALA A 9 39.07 10.12 -5.90
CA ALA A 9 38.26 11.25 -6.34
C ALA A 9 37.35 10.89 -7.53
N ALA A 10 37.85 10.10 -8.49
CA ALA A 10 37.04 9.63 -9.62
C ALA A 10 35.89 8.71 -9.16
N CYS A 11 36.14 7.80 -8.21
CA CYS A 11 35.10 6.95 -7.64
C CYS A 11 34.00 7.76 -6.93
N LEU A 12 34.39 8.79 -6.17
CA LEU A 12 33.42 9.67 -5.49
C LEU A 12 32.57 10.48 -6.48
N LEU A 13 33.16 10.96 -7.58
CA LEU A 13 32.43 11.67 -8.64
C LEU A 13 31.45 10.75 -9.39
N LEU A 14 31.83 9.49 -9.63
CA LEU A 14 30.94 8.47 -10.20
C LEU A 14 29.74 8.16 -9.28
N SER A 15 29.97 8.07 -7.96
CA SER A 15 28.88 7.91 -7.00
C SER A 15 27.94 9.12 -6.98
N PHE A 16 28.46 10.34 -7.17
CA PHE A 16 27.65 11.56 -7.21
C PHE A 16 26.85 11.72 -8.52
N ALA A 17 27.35 11.17 -9.63
CA ALA A 17 26.62 11.10 -10.90
C ALA A 17 25.58 9.95 -10.92
N ALA A 18 25.65 9.03 -9.97
CA ALA A 18 24.67 7.97 -9.76
C ALA A 18 23.50 8.41 -8.85
N GLN A 19 23.41 9.69 -8.50
CA GLN A 19 22.19 10.26 -7.93
C GLN A 19 21.06 9.94 -8.89
N ALA A 20 20.16 9.06 -8.44
CA ALA A 20 18.92 8.63 -9.07
C ALA A 20 18.59 9.44 -10.32
N ALA A 21 19.17 9.03 -11.45
CA ALA A 21 18.66 9.46 -12.74
C ALA A 21 17.17 9.14 -12.67
N GLU A 22 16.32 10.15 -12.75
CA GLU A 22 14.89 9.96 -12.93
C GLU A 22 14.77 9.04 -14.12
N GLN A 23 14.55 7.75 -13.85
CA GLN A 23 14.58 6.73 -14.86
C GLN A 23 13.42 7.06 -15.76
N GLU A 24 13.66 7.77 -16.87
CA GLU A 24 12.65 8.17 -17.85
C GLU A 24 11.73 6.98 -18.06
N LEU A 25 10.53 7.04 -17.47
CA LEU A 25 9.69 5.87 -17.27
C LEU A 25 9.43 5.24 -18.65
N SER A 26 10.06 4.09 -18.90
CA SER A 26 10.32 3.60 -20.26
C SER A 26 9.07 3.03 -20.92
N SER A 27 7.97 2.92 -20.17
CA SER A 27 6.69 2.43 -20.67
C SER A 27 5.55 3.41 -20.36
N PRO A 28 4.54 3.51 -21.24
CA PRO A 28 3.35 4.33 -21.00
C PRO A 28 2.59 3.91 -19.72
N TYR A 29 2.65 2.64 -19.35
CA TYR A 29 2.06 2.12 -18.10
C TYR A 29 2.73 2.68 -16.86
N GLN A 30 4.06 2.71 -16.85
CA GLN A 30 4.79 3.30 -15.74
C GLN A 30 4.42 4.78 -15.59
N LYS A 31 4.32 5.54 -16.69
CA LYS A 31 3.95 6.98 -16.63
C LYS A 31 2.56 7.19 -16.02
N GLN A 32 1.61 6.33 -16.35
CA GLN A 32 0.29 6.35 -15.73
C GLN A 32 0.39 6.06 -14.22
N THR A 33 1.17 5.05 -13.82
CA THR A 33 1.37 4.69 -12.41
C THR A 33 2.02 5.81 -11.62
N GLU A 34 3.08 6.44 -12.15
CA GLU A 34 3.73 7.58 -11.50
C GLU A 34 2.76 8.74 -11.35
N LYS A 35 1.95 9.05 -12.37
CA LYS A 35 0.92 10.09 -12.26
C LYS A 35 -0.05 9.81 -11.10
N TRP A 36 -0.48 8.57 -10.93
CA TRP A 36 -1.33 8.18 -9.79
C TRP A 36 -0.62 8.30 -8.44
N LEU A 37 0.65 7.89 -8.37
CA LEU A 37 1.45 8.02 -7.14
C LEU A 37 1.63 9.50 -6.76
N GLN A 38 1.94 10.36 -7.72
CA GLN A 38 2.09 11.80 -7.48
C GLN A 38 0.78 12.44 -6.99
N LEU A 39 -0.37 12.04 -7.55
CA LEU A 39 -1.69 12.50 -7.08
C LEU A 39 -1.96 12.11 -5.62
N GLN A 40 -1.51 10.92 -5.18
CA GLN A 40 -1.65 10.46 -3.80
C GLN A 40 -0.72 11.21 -2.84
N VAL A 41 0.54 11.42 -3.23
CA VAL A 41 1.55 12.10 -2.39
C VAL A 41 1.17 13.56 -2.15
N VAL A 42 0.77 14.27 -3.21
CA VAL A 42 0.35 15.67 -3.11
C VAL A 42 -0.99 15.81 -2.37
N GLY A 43 -1.77 14.73 -2.32
CA GLY A 43 -3.12 14.77 -1.76
C GLY A 43 -4.08 15.62 -2.60
N ALA A 44 -3.76 15.87 -3.87
CA ALA A 44 -4.56 16.73 -4.75
C ALA A 44 -6.01 16.25 -4.94
N GLN A 45 -6.26 14.95 -4.73
CA GLN A 45 -7.58 14.32 -4.78
C GLN A 45 -8.05 13.83 -3.40
N GLN A 46 -7.51 14.38 -2.30
CA GLN A 46 -8.02 14.10 -0.97
C GLN A 46 -9.45 14.65 -0.82
N SER A 47 -10.31 13.87 -0.17
CA SER A 47 -11.66 14.32 0.15
C SER A 47 -11.62 15.60 1.00
N PRO A 48 -12.41 16.63 0.69
CA PRO A 48 -12.50 17.83 1.52
C PRO A 48 -13.18 17.58 2.87
N ALA A 49 -13.88 16.45 3.01
CA ALA A 49 -14.51 16.02 4.25
C ALA A 49 -13.62 14.96 4.93
N PRO A 50 -12.82 15.32 5.94
CA PRO A 50 -12.00 14.36 6.68
C PRO A 50 -12.92 13.46 7.53
N GLN A 51 -12.92 12.17 7.25
CA GLN A 51 -13.68 11.17 8.01
C GLN A 51 -12.84 10.69 9.20
N VAL A 52 -12.71 11.55 10.22
CA VAL A 52 -11.95 11.21 11.44
C VAL A 52 -12.92 10.72 12.50
N ALA A 53 -12.72 9.48 12.95
CA ALA A 53 -13.43 8.95 14.10
C ALA A 53 -12.84 9.55 15.39
N THR A 54 -13.73 10.09 16.23
CA THR A 54 -13.40 10.52 17.59
C THR A 54 -12.89 9.32 18.41
N PRO A 55 -12.12 9.55 19.49
CA PRO A 55 -11.66 8.46 20.34
C PRO A 55 -12.80 7.56 20.87
N SER A 56 -13.95 8.14 21.21
CA SER A 56 -15.12 7.40 21.68
C SER A 56 -15.75 6.55 20.57
N GLU A 57 -15.86 7.06 19.34
CA GLU A 57 -16.37 6.29 18.20
C GLU A 57 -15.42 5.13 17.83
N ARG A 58 -14.12 5.34 17.94
CA ARG A 58 -13.12 4.28 17.76
C ARG A 58 -13.32 3.17 18.79
N GLU A 59 -13.43 3.52 20.07
CA GLU A 59 -13.67 2.53 21.13
C GLU A 59 -14.98 1.76 20.91
N GLN A 60 -16.06 2.45 20.53
CA GLN A 60 -17.34 1.79 20.23
C GLN A 60 -17.24 0.85 19.01
N SER A 61 -16.46 1.21 17.99
CA SER A 61 -16.24 0.33 16.84
C SER A 61 -15.43 -0.91 17.23
N LEU A 62 -14.44 -0.76 18.12
CA LEU A 62 -13.65 -1.87 18.66
C LEU A 62 -14.53 -2.80 19.49
N GLN A 63 -15.37 -2.23 20.38
CA GLN A 63 -16.34 -2.97 21.16
C GLN A 63 -17.29 -3.78 20.28
N ARG A 64 -17.86 -3.17 19.23
CA ARG A 64 -18.72 -3.86 18.25
C ARG A 64 -17.99 -5.02 17.55
N TRP A 65 -16.73 -4.83 17.20
CA TRP A 65 -15.92 -5.88 16.61
C TRP A 65 -15.70 -7.05 17.59
N LEU A 66 -15.38 -6.76 18.86
CA LEU A 66 -15.27 -7.78 19.91
C LEU A 66 -16.59 -8.52 20.14
N ASP A 67 -17.71 -7.80 20.11
CA ASP A 67 -19.04 -8.38 20.29
C ASP A 67 -19.45 -9.28 19.12
N SER A 68 -18.92 -9.06 17.91
CA SER A 68 -19.20 -9.91 16.74
C SER A 68 -18.83 -11.38 16.97
N TYR A 69 -17.79 -11.66 17.76
CA TYR A 69 -17.37 -13.03 18.11
C TYR A 69 -18.31 -13.74 19.08
N LYS A 70 -19.18 -12.99 19.77
CA LYS A 70 -20.13 -13.55 20.73
C LYS A 70 -21.37 -14.14 20.07
N HIS A 71 -21.57 -13.87 18.77
CA HIS A 71 -22.75 -14.28 18.06
C HIS A 71 -22.55 -15.69 17.48
N PRO A 72 -23.46 -16.64 17.78
CA PRO A 72 -23.36 -17.98 17.20
C PRO A 72 -23.54 -17.90 15.68
N ILE A 73 -22.82 -18.75 14.95
CA ILE A 73 -22.99 -18.90 13.50
C ILE A 73 -24.41 -19.45 13.27
N PRO A 74 -25.26 -18.78 12.46
CA PRO A 74 -26.61 -19.26 12.20
C PRO A 74 -26.61 -20.67 11.61
N ASP A 75 -27.58 -21.50 12.01
CA ASP A 75 -27.68 -22.92 11.61
C ASP A 75 -27.80 -23.13 10.09
N PHE A 76 -28.18 -22.10 9.33
CA PHE A 76 -28.30 -22.12 7.87
C PHE A 76 -26.96 -22.20 7.12
N PHE A 77 -25.83 -21.94 7.80
CA PHE A 77 -24.50 -22.00 7.20
C PHE A 77 -23.77 -23.32 7.51
N LYS A 78 -24.47 -24.32 8.06
CA LYS A 78 -23.89 -25.66 8.25
C LYS A 78 -23.50 -26.23 6.90
N GLN A 79 -22.24 -26.65 6.77
CA GLN A 79 -21.65 -27.19 5.53
C GLN A 79 -22.46 -28.37 4.95
N ASP A 80 -23.16 -29.12 5.81
CA ASP A 80 -24.01 -30.25 5.42
C ASP A 80 -25.33 -29.84 4.74
N SER A 81 -25.68 -28.54 4.75
CA SER A 81 -26.89 -28.01 4.09
C SER A 81 -26.65 -27.56 2.64
N ALA A 82 -25.39 -27.53 2.20
CA ALA A 82 -25.06 -27.36 0.79
C ALA A 82 -25.35 -28.68 0.05
N GLY A 83 -26.29 -28.64 -0.90
CA GLY A 83 -26.81 -29.81 -1.60
C GLY A 83 -25.72 -30.77 -2.09
N SER A 84 -25.97 -32.07 -1.92
CA SER A 84 -25.08 -33.14 -2.35
C SER A 84 -24.81 -33.05 -3.86
N LEU A 85 -23.54 -32.85 -4.23
CA LEU A 85 -23.11 -32.92 -5.62
C LEU A 85 -23.08 -34.39 -6.05
N LYS A 86 -24.05 -34.80 -6.87
CA LYS A 86 -24.02 -36.11 -7.53
C LYS A 86 -22.85 -36.14 -8.53
N SER A 87 -21.83 -36.95 -8.22
CA SER A 87 -20.83 -37.37 -9.21
C SER A 87 -21.52 -38.28 -10.23
N ASN A 88 -21.31 -38.00 -11.53
CA ASN A 88 -21.53 -39.01 -12.58
C ASN A 88 -20.44 -40.07 -12.52
#